data_AF-A0A918UPK5-F1
#
_entry.id   AF-A0A918UPK5-F1
#
_cell.length_a   1.000
_cell.length_b   1.000
_cell.length_c   1.000
_cell.angle_alpha   90.00
_cell.angle_beta   90.00
_cell.angle_gamma   90.00
#
_symmetry.space_group_name_H-M   'P 1'
#
loop_
_entity.id
_entity.type
_entity.pdbx_description
1 polymer ?
#
loop_
_entity_poly.entity_id
_entity_poly.type
_entity_poly.pdbx_seq_one_letter_code
_entity_poly.pdbx_strand_id
1 'polypeptide(L)'
;MSGYSSWTEVKRRLREAHPGTSDAQWEARRQAARTSTEAYVLGSHLREIREEQGLTQAQVAASVGISQARVSQIERGEISDLETVRTYAAVLGARITVSIEYGDRADGAA
;
A
#
# COMPACT_ATOMS: atom_id res chain seq x y z
N MET A 1 -31.12 -1.82 -22.72
CA MET A 1 -30.77 -2.70 -21.58
C MET A 1 -29.41 -2.27 -21.04
N SER A 2 -29.37 -1.48 -19.97
CA SER A 2 -28.12 -1.13 -19.29
C SER A 2 -28.31 -1.44 -17.80
N GLY A 3 -27.83 -2.63 -17.42
CA GLY A 3 -27.99 -3.18 -16.07
C GLY A 3 -26.92 -2.70 -15.11
N TYR A 4 -26.76 -1.38 -14.96
CA TYR A 4 -25.89 -0.85 -13.91
C TYR A 4 -26.72 -0.58 -12.66
N SER A 5 -26.45 -1.34 -11.61
CA SER A 5 -27.00 -1.03 -10.29
C SER A 5 -26.40 0.28 -9.82
N SER A 6 -27.26 1.24 -9.46
CA SER A 6 -26.83 2.47 -8.81
C SER A 6 -25.94 2.13 -7.61
N TRP A 7 -24.84 2.87 -7.43
CA TRP A 7 -23.93 2.69 -6.30
C TRP A 7 -24.66 2.72 -4.94
N THR A 8 -25.76 3.47 -4.87
CA THR A 8 -26.67 3.53 -3.71
C THR A 8 -27.39 2.19 -3.47
N GLU A 9 -27.84 1.53 -4.54
CA GLU A 9 -28.50 0.21 -4.51
C GLU A 9 -27.53 -0.88 -4.03
N VAL A 10 -26.28 -0.83 -4.51
CA VAL A 10 -25.21 -1.75 -4.13
C VAL A 10 -24.88 -1.60 -2.63
N LYS A 11 -24.74 -0.36 -2.14
CA LYS A 11 -24.51 -0.08 -0.72
C LYS A 11 -25.65 -0.58 0.17
N ARG A 12 -26.91 -0.38 -0.26
CA ARG A 12 -28.09 -0.84 0.47
C ARG A 12 -28.09 -2.36 0.61
N ARG A 13 -27.90 -3.08 -0.49
CA ARG A 13 -27.84 -4.55 -0.51
C ARG A 13 -26.70 -5.11 0.34
N LEU A 14 -25.53 -4.45 0.34
CA LEU A 14 -24.39 -4.84 1.18
C LEU A 14 -24.67 -4.66 2.68
N ARG A 15 -25.37 -3.58 3.09
CA ARG A 15 -25.77 -3.40 4.50
C ARG A 15 -26.82 -4.41 4.94
N GLU A 16 -27.80 -4.70 4.08
CA GLU A 16 -28.82 -5.73 4.33
C GLU A 16 -28.22 -7.13 4.49
N ALA A 17 -27.16 -7.45 3.73
CA ALA A 17 -26.45 -8.74 3.82
C ALA A 17 -25.54 -8.86 5.05
N HIS A 18 -25.24 -7.76 5.75
CA HIS A 18 -24.37 -7.71 6.93
C HIS A 18 -25.01 -6.91 8.10
N PRO A 19 -26.15 -7.37 8.65
CA PRO A 19 -26.95 -6.61 9.63
C PRO A 19 -26.26 -6.37 10.99
N GLY A 20 -25.07 -6.93 11.23
CA GLY A 20 -24.28 -6.74 12.45
C GLY A 20 -22.99 -5.93 12.29
N THR A 21 -22.69 -5.39 11.10
CA THR A 21 -21.48 -4.58 10.89
C THR A 21 -21.76 -3.10 11.15
N SER A 22 -21.13 -2.50 12.16
CA SER A 22 -21.28 -1.07 12.45
C SER A 22 -20.58 -0.19 11.40
N ASP A 23 -20.96 1.09 11.31
CA ASP A 23 -20.29 2.04 10.41
C ASP A 23 -18.79 2.15 10.72
N ALA A 24 -18.40 2.13 12.00
CA ALA A 24 -16.99 2.08 12.42
C ALA A 24 -16.26 0.83 11.90
N GLN A 25 -16.91 -0.34 11.89
CA GLN A 25 -16.31 -1.56 11.33
C GLN A 25 -16.16 -1.48 9.80
N TRP A 26 -17.09 -0.81 9.11
CA TRP A 26 -16.97 -0.53 7.67
C TRP A 26 -15.84 0.44 7.35
N GLU A 27 -15.70 1.51 8.14
CA GLU A 27 -14.61 2.47 8.01
C GLU A 27 -13.25 1.81 8.25
N ALA A 28 -13.12 1.03 9.32
CA ALA A 28 -11.91 0.27 9.62
C ALA A 28 -11.55 -0.69 8.47
N ARG A 29 -12.52 -1.40 7.90
CA ARG A 29 -12.31 -2.26 6.72
C ARG A 29 -11.85 -1.47 5.49
N ARG A 30 -12.44 -0.30 5.24
CA ARG A 30 -12.06 0.56 4.13
C ARG A 30 -10.65 1.13 4.32
N GLN A 31 -10.29 1.54 5.53
CA GLN A 31 -8.94 1.99 5.87
C GLN A 31 -7.93 0.85 5.69
N ALA A 32 -8.19 -0.32 6.27
CA ALA A 32 -7.33 -1.49 6.10
C ALA A 32 -7.14 -1.87 4.63
N ALA A 33 -8.23 -1.85 3.84
CA ALA A 33 -8.16 -2.09 2.40
C ALA A 33 -7.26 -1.05 1.70
N ARG A 34 -7.43 0.24 1.99
CA ARG A 34 -6.59 1.33 1.45
C ARG A 34 -5.12 1.13 1.77
N THR A 35 -4.80 0.94 3.05
CA THR A 35 -3.41 0.70 3.50
C THR A 35 -2.81 -0.54 2.82
N SER A 36 -3.58 -1.62 2.67
CA SER A 36 -3.11 -2.83 1.98
C SER A 36 -2.87 -2.59 0.49
N THR A 37 -3.71 -1.81 -0.18
CA THR A 37 -3.53 -1.43 -1.59
C THR A 37 -2.30 -0.55 -1.76
N GLU A 38 -2.10 0.46 -0.90
CA GLU A 38 -0.94 1.35 -0.93
C GLU A 38 0.37 0.57 -0.74
N ALA A 39 0.41 -0.34 0.24
CA ALA A 39 1.57 -1.18 0.48
C ALA A 39 1.86 -2.14 -0.69
N TYR A 40 0.81 -2.73 -1.28
CA TYR A 40 0.95 -3.59 -2.46
C TYR A 40 1.51 -2.84 -3.67
N VAL A 41 1.04 -1.62 -3.93
CA VAL A 41 1.54 -0.77 -5.02
C VAL A 41 3.02 -0.43 -4.81
N LEU A 42 3.40 -0.03 -3.60
CA LEU A 42 4.80 0.25 -3.27
C LEU A 42 5.71 -0.98 -3.47
N GLY A 43 5.28 -2.15 -2.97
CA GLY A 43 6.01 -3.40 -3.15
C GLY A 43 6.14 -3.82 -4.62
N SER A 44 5.07 -3.65 -5.39
CA SER A 44 5.04 -3.94 -6.83
C SER A 44 6.01 -3.05 -7.60
N HIS A 45 6.10 -1.76 -7.29
CA HIS A 45 7.06 -0.86 -7.94
C HIS A 45 8.52 -1.22 -7.63
N LEU A 46 8.84 -1.61 -6.39
CA LEU A 46 10.18 -2.09 -6.06
C LEU A 46 10.54 -3.36 -6.85
N ARG A 47 9.57 -4.27 -6.98
CA ARG A 47 9.70 -5.47 -7.80
C ARG A 47 9.97 -5.13 -9.27
N GLU A 48 9.20 -4.22 -9.85
CA GLU A 48 9.36 -3.78 -11.24
C GLU A 48 10.76 -3.22 -11.49
N ILE A 49 11.22 -2.27 -10.67
CA ILE A 49 12.56 -1.68 -10.78
C ILE A 49 13.66 -2.75 -10.67
N ARG A 50 13.50 -3.70 -9.72
CA ARG A 50 14.44 -4.84 -9.59
C ARG A 50 14.49 -5.68 -10.86
N GLU A 51 13.33 -6.01 -11.43
CA GLU A 51 13.21 -6.84 -12.63
C GLU A 51 13.77 -6.14 -13.88
N GLU A 52 13.55 -4.83 -14.02
CA GLU A 52 14.14 -4.00 -15.07
C GLU A 52 15.67 -4.00 -15.05
N GLN A 53 16.26 -4.12 -13.85
CA GLN A 53 17.72 -4.23 -13.66
C GLN A 53 18.24 -5.67 -13.80
N GLY A 54 17.37 -6.66 -14.07
CA GLY A 54 17.76 -8.07 -14.21
C GLY A 54 18.20 -8.72 -12.89
N LEU A 55 17.85 -8.14 -11.75
CA LEU A 55 18.26 -8.63 -10.43
C LEU A 55 17.27 -9.66 -9.89
N THR A 56 17.79 -10.70 -9.24
CA THR A 56 16.99 -11.64 -8.44
C THR A 56 16.71 -11.06 -7.05
N GLN A 57 15.65 -11.55 -6.39
CA GLN A 57 15.37 -11.18 -5.00
C GLN A 57 16.53 -11.53 -4.06
N ALA A 58 17.28 -12.61 -4.33
CA ALA A 58 18.44 -13.01 -3.53
C ALA A 58 19.63 -12.03 -3.67
N GLN A 59 19.88 -11.50 -4.87
CA GLN A 59 20.93 -10.51 -5.09
C GLN A 59 20.63 -9.20 -4.34
N VAL A 60 19.40 -8.72 -4.43
CA VAL A 60 18.97 -7.54 -3.65
C VAL A 60 19.05 -7.83 -2.15
N ALA A 61 18.56 -8.99 -1.70
CA ALA A 61 18.59 -9.38 -0.30
C ALA A 61 20.01 -9.31 0.29
N ALA A 62 21.00 -9.80 -0.46
CA ALA A 62 22.41 -9.73 -0.08
C ALA A 62 22.91 -8.28 0.03
N SER A 63 22.54 -7.41 -0.92
CA SER A 63 22.93 -5.99 -0.92
C SER A 63 22.28 -5.18 0.21
N VAL A 64 21.04 -5.51 0.57
CA VAL A 64 20.29 -4.86 1.66
C VAL A 64 20.65 -5.44 3.04
N GLY A 65 21.17 -6.68 3.09
CA GLY A 65 21.47 -7.39 4.34
C GLY A 65 20.25 -8.03 5.01
N ILE A 66 19.25 -8.44 4.22
CA ILE A 66 18.03 -9.11 4.69
C ILE A 66 17.86 -10.48 4.03
N SER A 67 16.87 -11.27 4.45
CA SER A 67 16.59 -12.54 3.79
C SER A 67 15.85 -12.34 2.46
N GLN A 68 16.02 -13.28 1.52
CA GLN A 68 15.24 -13.29 0.28
C GLN A 68 13.73 -13.42 0.56
N ALA A 69 13.34 -14.18 1.59
CA ALA A 69 11.95 -14.26 2.03
C ALA A 69 11.42 -12.88 2.46
N ARG A 70 12.25 -12.06 3.12
CA ARG A 70 11.87 -10.69 3.50
C ARG A 70 11.70 -9.78 2.28
N VAL A 71 12.57 -9.90 1.27
CA VAL A 71 12.40 -9.21 -0.02
C VAL A 71 11.07 -9.60 -0.67
N SER A 72 10.74 -10.90 -0.72
CA SER A 72 9.47 -11.39 -1.27
C SER A 72 8.24 -10.85 -0.52
N GLN A 73 8.30 -10.76 0.80
CA GLN A 73 7.25 -10.14 1.62
C GLN A 73 7.05 -8.67 1.28
N ILE A 74 8.14 -7.91 1.22
CA ILE A 74 8.10 -6.48 0.87
C ILE A 74 7.49 -6.27 -0.52
N GLU A 75 7.92 -7.06 -1.52
CA GLU A 75 7.39 -6.98 -2.89
C GLU A 75 5.89 -7.36 -2.99
N ARG A 76 5.36 -8.10 -2.01
CA ARG A 76 3.92 -8.41 -1.90
C ARG A 76 3.13 -7.42 -1.04
N GLY A 77 3.78 -6.36 -0.56
CA GLY A 77 3.16 -5.32 0.28
C GLY A 77 3.14 -5.63 1.78
N GLU A 78 3.84 -6.66 2.26
CA GLU A 78 4.02 -6.94 3.69
C GLU A 78 5.14 -6.07 4.28
N ILE A 79 4.90 -4.76 4.33
CA ILE A 79 5.84 -3.75 4.81
C ILE A 79 5.58 -3.49 6.29
N SER A 80 6.63 -3.64 7.10
CA SER A 80 6.57 -3.42 8.56
C SER A 80 7.63 -2.47 9.09
N ASP A 81 8.61 -2.10 8.27
CA ASP A 81 9.69 -1.18 8.63
C ASP A 81 10.02 -0.27 7.44
N LEU A 82 9.95 1.04 7.67
CA LEU A 82 10.20 2.05 6.64
C LEU A 82 11.68 2.13 6.27
N GLU A 83 12.58 1.91 7.23
CA GLU A 83 14.03 1.97 6.98
C GLU A 83 14.45 0.87 6.00
N THR A 84 14.02 -0.37 6.24
CA THR A 84 14.28 -1.50 5.34
C THR A 84 13.82 -1.20 3.91
N VAL A 85 12.62 -0.65 3.72
CA VAL A 85 12.09 -0.36 2.39
C VAL A 85 12.83 0.80 1.73
N ARG A 86 13.28 1.80 2.49
CA ARG A 86 14.16 2.88 1.99
C ARG A 86 15.52 2.34 1.56
N THR A 87 16.14 1.45 2.33
CA THR A 87 17.42 0.81 1.99
C THR A 87 17.27 -0.06 0.75
N TYR A 88 16.17 -0.81 0.64
CA TYR A 88 15.86 -1.54 -0.59
C TYR A 88 15.78 -0.58 -1.79
N ALA A 89 14.96 0.47 -1.72
CA ALA A 89 14.89 1.46 -2.79
C ALA A 89 16.27 2.04 -3.15
N ALA A 90 17.08 2.38 -2.15
CA ALA A 90 18.42 2.94 -2.35
C ALA A 90 19.37 1.98 -3.07
N VAL A 91 19.34 0.68 -2.76
CA VAL A 91 20.12 -0.36 -3.46
C VAL A 91 19.73 -0.44 -4.94
N LEU A 92 18.46 -0.20 -5.26
CA LEU A 92 17.97 -0.13 -6.64
C LEU A 92 18.21 1.24 -7.31
N GLY A 93 18.84 2.20 -6.63
CA GLY A 93 19.01 3.57 -7.13
C GLY A 93 17.72 4.42 -7.11
N ALA A 94 16.67 3.94 -6.44
CA ALA A 94 15.41 4.64 -6.26
C ALA A 94 15.38 5.41 -4.92
N ARG A 95 14.42 6.33 -4.78
CA ARG A 95 14.18 7.09 -3.55
C ARG A 95 12.71 7.02 -3.16
N ILE A 96 12.46 6.70 -1.89
CA ILE A 96 11.13 6.78 -1.28
C ILE A 96 11.05 8.06 -0.45
N THR A 97 10.06 8.90 -0.76
CA THR A 97 9.72 10.09 0.00
C THR A 97 8.41 9.84 0.74
N VAL A 98 8.35 10.21 2.01
CA VAL A 98 7.12 10.16 2.82
C VAL A 98 6.72 11.59 3.12
N SER A 99 5.51 11.98 2.72
CA SER A 99 4.89 13.25 3.11
C SER A 99 3.93 13.00 4.27
N ILE A 100 3.79 14.00 5.14
CA ILE A 100 2.76 14.05 6.15
C ILE A 100 1.81 15.15 5.73
N GLU A 101 0.57 14.77 5.46
CA GLU A 101 -0.51 15.72 5.20
C GLU A 101 -1.28 15.93 6.50
N TYR A 102 -1.28 17.16 6.98
CA TYR A 102 -2.11 17.61 8.09
C TYR A 102 -3.07 18.65 7.54
N GLY A 103 -4.38 18.49 7.81
CA GLY A 103 -5.44 19.27 7.18
C GLY A 103 -5.25 20.80 7.29
N ASP A 104 -5.85 21.48 6.32
CA ASP A 104 -5.83 22.91 5.98
C ASP A 104 -5.56 23.82 7.19
N ARG A 105 -4.28 24.03 7.49
CA ARG A 105 -3.89 25.15 8.32
C ARG A 105 -4.05 26.35 7.38
N ALA A 106 -5.21 27.02 7.47
CA ALA A 106 -5.32 28.39 7.03
C ALA A 106 -4.25 29.17 7.81
N ASP A 107 -3.08 29.31 7.19
CA ASP A 107 -1.98 30.09 7.72
C ASP A 107 -2.38 31.56 7.61
N GLY A 108 -3.24 31.99 8.53
CA GLY A 108 -3.32 33.38 8.92
C GLY A 108 -2.02 33.74 9.63
N ALA A 109 -1.10 34.36 8.89
CA ALA A 109 -0.19 35.40 9.36
C ALA A 109 0.79 35.75 8.22
N ALA A 110 0.45 36.79 7.47
CA ALA A 110 1.41 37.72 6.91
C ALA A 110 1.36 39.00 7.75
#